data_AF-A0A954UER2-F1
#
_entry.id   AF-A0A954UER2-F1
#
_cell.length_a   1.000
_cell.length_b   1.000
_cell.length_c   1.000
_cell.angle_alpha   90.00
_cell.angle_beta   90.00
_cell.angle_gamma   90.00
#
_symmetry.space_group_name_H-M   'P 1'
#
loop_
_entity.id
_entity.type
_entity.pdbx_description
1 polymer ?
#
loop_
_entity_poly.entity_id
_entity_poly.type
_entity_poly.pdbx_seq_one_letter_code
_entity_poly.pdbx_strand_id
1 'polypeptide(L)'
;MHSAFHRLIVVFVVVVLFAAAPTDVWSQGTQADYQRAAELPRLSSNKVWRWKIEPHWFADNTRMWYRNDGRDGRRDYVVVDATGGERREAFDHSRLAESLAKASGETVDPQRLSLERLNFVDMPDGV
;
A
#
# COMPACT_ATOMS: atom_id res chain seq x y z
N MET A 1 -70.51 -0.32 31.85
CA MET A 1 -69.96 -0.54 30.48
C MET A 1 -69.08 0.61 29.97
N HIS A 2 -69.18 1.85 30.50
CA HIS A 2 -68.32 2.98 30.08
C HIS A 2 -66.83 2.91 30.53
N SER A 3 -66.51 2.25 31.64
CA SER A 3 -65.16 2.23 32.22
C SER A 3 -64.16 1.30 31.51
N ALA A 4 -64.62 0.21 30.90
CA ALA A 4 -63.79 -0.71 30.12
C ALA A 4 -63.40 -0.11 28.75
N PHE A 5 -64.30 0.64 28.14
CA PHE A 5 -64.10 1.31 26.86
C PHE A 5 -63.05 2.43 26.96
N HIS A 6 -63.07 3.21 28.05
CA HIS A 6 -62.03 4.22 28.33
C HIS A 6 -60.64 3.60 28.53
N ARG A 7 -60.54 2.47 29.23
CA ARG A 7 -59.26 1.77 29.41
C ARG A 7 -58.70 1.25 28.08
N LEU A 8 -59.57 0.73 27.21
CA LEU A 8 -59.17 0.27 25.88
C LEU A 8 -58.67 1.41 24.99
N ILE A 9 -59.34 2.57 25.04
CA ILE A 9 -58.90 3.78 24.30
C ILE A 9 -57.55 4.28 24.81
N VAL A 10 -57.34 4.36 26.12
CA VAL A 10 -56.07 4.82 26.69
C VAL A 10 -54.92 3.90 26.30
N VAL A 11 -55.11 2.57 26.37
CA VAL A 11 -54.09 1.61 25.93
C VAL A 11 -53.80 1.75 24.44
N PHE A 12 -54.82 1.95 23.60
CA PHE A 12 -54.65 2.17 22.17
C PHE A 12 -53.86 3.45 21.87
N VAL A 13 -54.18 4.56 22.55
CA VAL A 13 -53.45 5.84 22.41
C VAL A 13 -51.99 5.72 22.86
N VAL A 14 -51.71 5.00 23.95
CA VAL A 14 -50.34 4.78 24.44
C VAL A 14 -49.53 3.92 23.47
N VAL A 15 -50.13 2.88 22.88
CA VAL A 15 -49.44 2.03 21.88
C VAL A 15 -49.15 2.81 20.60
N VAL A 16 -50.08 3.66 20.15
CA VAL A 16 -49.88 4.52 18.97
C VAL A 16 -48.79 5.57 19.23
N LEU A 17 -48.74 6.15 20.43
CA LEU A 17 -47.68 7.10 20.82
C LEU A 17 -46.30 6.44 20.88
N PHE A 18 -46.21 5.17 21.27
CA PHE A 18 -44.93 4.45 21.33
C PHE A 18 -44.44 3.97 19.96
N ALA A 19 -45.36 3.63 19.05
CA ALA A 19 -45.04 3.22 17.67
C ALA A 19 -44.70 4.39 16.73
N ALA A 20 -45.08 5.61 17.08
CA ALA A 20 -44.83 6.82 16.28
C ALA A 20 -43.53 7.56 16.67
N ALA A 21 -42.76 7.05 17.63
CA ALA A 21 -41.46 7.64 17.96
C ALA A 21 -40.49 7.39 16.77
N PRO A 22 -39.92 8.45 16.15
CA PRO A 22 -38.92 8.25 15.12
C PRO A 22 -37.70 7.58 15.76
N THR A 23 -37.49 6.31 15.44
CA THR A 23 -36.20 5.68 15.68
C THR A 23 -35.24 6.29 14.67
N ASP A 24 -34.51 7.32 15.06
CA ASP A 24 -33.38 7.76 14.27
C ASP A 24 -32.41 6.58 14.20
N VAL A 25 -32.38 5.91 13.05
CA VAL A 25 -31.45 4.82 12.77
C VAL A 25 -30.13 5.48 12.38
N TRP A 26 -29.22 5.64 13.36
CA TRP A 26 -27.88 6.21 13.18
C TRP A 26 -26.91 5.21 12.53
N SER A 27 -27.38 4.39 11.59
CA SER A 27 -26.59 3.29 11.03
C SER A 27 -25.99 3.59 9.65
N GLN A 28 -26.14 4.81 9.13
CA GLN A 28 -25.41 5.23 7.93
C GLN A 28 -24.42 6.34 8.29
N GLY A 29 -23.14 6.16 7.92
CA GLY A 29 -22.13 7.21 8.04
C GLY A 29 -22.59 8.48 7.29
N THR A 30 -22.24 9.64 7.82
CA THR A 30 -22.59 10.93 7.20
C THR A 30 -21.67 11.22 6.00
N GLN A 31 -22.07 12.15 5.13
CA GLN A 31 -21.21 12.63 4.05
C GLN A 31 -19.83 13.10 4.55
N ALA A 32 -19.80 13.75 5.72
CA ALA A 32 -18.56 14.21 6.35
C ALA A 32 -17.65 13.04 6.75
N ASP A 33 -18.22 11.89 7.12
CA ASP A 33 -17.45 10.69 7.45
C ASP A 33 -16.80 10.09 6.19
N TYR A 34 -17.53 10.05 5.07
CA TYR A 34 -16.97 9.63 3.78
C TYR A 34 -15.87 10.58 3.29
N GLN A 35 -16.05 11.90 3.43
CA GLN A 35 -15.02 12.89 3.09
C GLN A 35 -13.76 12.68 3.91
N ARG A 36 -13.89 12.43 5.22
CA ARG A 36 -12.75 12.13 6.10
C ARG A 36 -12.08 10.82 5.74
N ALA A 37 -12.85 9.79 5.39
CA ALA A 37 -12.30 8.51 4.93
C ALA A 37 -11.52 8.68 3.60
N ALA A 38 -11.99 9.55 2.70
CA ALA A 38 -11.29 9.87 1.45
C ALA A 38 -9.93 10.56 1.66
N GLU A 39 -9.71 11.20 2.82
CA GLU A 39 -8.41 11.80 3.19
C GLU A 39 -7.40 10.78 3.75
N LEU A 40 -7.84 9.58 4.16
CA LEU A 40 -6.95 8.56 4.76
C LEU A 40 -5.76 8.18 3.88
N PRO A 41 -5.92 7.94 2.55
CA PRO A 41 -4.79 7.62 1.68
C PRO A 41 -3.73 8.72 1.68
N ARG A 42 -4.13 10.00 1.75
CA ARG A 42 -3.21 11.14 1.83
C ARG A 42 -2.37 11.09 3.10
N LEU A 43 -3.00 10.77 4.23
CA LEU A 43 -2.31 10.64 5.51
C LEU A 43 -1.33 9.45 5.53
N SER A 44 -1.62 8.36 4.83
CA SER A 44 -0.72 7.19 4.74
C SER A 44 0.29 7.25 3.59
N SER A 45 0.06 8.12 2.59
CA SER A 45 0.92 8.26 1.42
C SER A 45 2.37 8.54 1.81
N ASN A 46 3.31 7.91 1.09
CA ASN A 46 4.75 8.06 1.33
C ASN A 46 5.23 7.74 2.76
N LYS A 47 4.46 6.99 3.56
CA LYS A 47 4.88 6.53 4.90
C LYS A 47 5.31 5.07 4.94
N VAL A 48 4.98 4.30 3.91
CA VAL A 48 5.34 2.88 3.80
C VAL A 48 6.24 2.73 2.58
N TRP A 49 7.45 2.21 2.80
CA TRP A 49 8.44 1.94 1.76
C TRP A 49 8.67 0.45 1.65
N ARG A 50 9.22 0.01 0.50
CA ARG A 50 9.55 -1.41 0.26
C ARG A 50 8.36 -2.36 0.47
N TRP A 51 7.13 -1.88 0.25
CA TRP A 51 5.89 -2.65 0.49
C TRP A 51 5.45 -3.49 -0.71
N LYS A 52 5.93 -3.14 -1.91
CA LYS A 52 5.67 -3.84 -3.16
C LYS A 52 6.96 -4.46 -3.67
N ILE A 53 6.89 -5.72 -4.09
CA ILE A 53 7.96 -6.41 -4.79
C ILE A 53 7.44 -6.73 -6.18
N GLU A 54 8.14 -6.25 -7.21
CA GLU A 54 7.92 -6.60 -8.60
C GLU A 54 9.10 -7.48 -9.05
N PRO A 55 8.96 -8.81 -9.04
CA PRO A 55 10.06 -9.71 -9.36
C PRO A 55 10.26 -9.82 -10.87
N HIS A 56 11.51 -9.71 -11.28
CA HIS A 56 11.98 -10.02 -12.63
C HIS A 56 12.81 -11.30 -12.58
N TRP A 57 12.27 -12.36 -13.19
CA TRP A 57 12.89 -13.68 -13.18
C TRP A 57 14.02 -13.79 -14.20
N PHE A 58 15.07 -14.53 -13.82
CA PHE A 58 16.11 -14.97 -14.73
C PHE A 58 15.59 -16.15 -15.57
N ALA A 59 16.26 -16.45 -16.69
CA ALA A 59 15.79 -17.47 -17.62
C ALA A 59 15.73 -18.89 -17.01
N ASP A 60 16.57 -19.17 -16.02
CA ASP A 60 16.65 -20.44 -15.31
C ASP A 60 15.59 -20.59 -14.20
N ASN A 61 14.81 -19.54 -13.89
CA ASN A 61 13.85 -19.46 -12.78
C ASN A 61 14.45 -19.80 -11.39
N THR A 62 15.77 -19.80 -11.22
CA THR A 62 16.42 -20.04 -9.91
C THR A 62 16.69 -18.73 -9.19
N ARG A 63 16.76 -17.63 -9.94
CA ARG A 63 17.00 -16.28 -9.41
C ARG A 63 15.95 -15.30 -9.89
N MET A 64 15.77 -14.26 -9.10
CA MET A 64 14.99 -13.08 -9.47
C MET A 64 15.67 -11.82 -8.97
N TRP A 65 15.42 -10.70 -9.64
CA TRP A 65 15.81 -9.39 -9.12
C TRP A 65 14.58 -8.49 -8.97
N TYR A 66 14.67 -7.51 -8.08
CA TYR A 66 13.63 -6.51 -7.90
C TYR A 66 14.21 -5.17 -7.44
N ARG A 67 13.43 -4.11 -7.61
CA ARG A 67 13.73 -2.76 -7.12
C ARG A 67 13.00 -2.48 -5.82
N ASN A 68 13.72 -1.91 -4.86
CA ASN A 68 13.17 -1.38 -3.63
C ASN A 68 13.13 0.15 -3.70
N ASP A 69 11.92 0.71 -3.66
CA ASP A 69 11.72 2.15 -3.56
C ASP A 69 11.71 2.56 -2.07
N GLY A 70 12.75 3.31 -1.69
CA GLY A 70 13.01 3.81 -0.34
C GLY A 70 12.58 5.27 -0.15
N ARG A 71 12.91 5.81 1.03
CA ARG A 71 12.62 7.20 1.37
C ARG A 71 13.36 8.17 0.45
N ASP A 72 12.75 9.31 0.18
CA ASP A 72 13.34 10.43 -0.55
C ASP A 72 13.80 10.04 -1.95
N GLY A 73 13.19 9.02 -2.58
CA GLY A 73 13.55 8.57 -3.93
C GLY A 73 14.82 7.71 -3.99
N ARG A 74 15.30 7.22 -2.83
CA ARG A 74 16.35 6.19 -2.79
C ARG A 74 15.88 4.91 -3.45
N ARG A 75 16.74 4.26 -4.22
CA ARG A 75 16.45 3.01 -4.92
C ARG A 75 17.56 2.01 -4.68
N ASP A 76 17.18 0.82 -4.22
CA ASP A 76 18.08 -0.30 -4.05
C ASP A 76 17.68 -1.41 -5.04
N TYR A 77 18.66 -2.07 -5.64
CA TYR A 77 18.43 -3.19 -6.56
C TYR A 77 18.95 -4.47 -5.92
N VAL A 78 18.07 -5.47 -5.83
CA VAL A 78 18.35 -6.71 -5.08
C VAL A 78 18.21 -7.90 -6.01
N VAL A 79 19.16 -8.83 -5.95
CA VAL A 79 19.07 -10.17 -6.55
C VAL A 79 18.84 -11.18 -5.42
N VAL A 80 17.93 -12.12 -5.67
CA VAL A 80 17.60 -13.22 -4.77
C VAL A 80 17.87 -14.53 -5.49
N ASP A 81 18.60 -15.41 -4.82
CA ASP A 81 18.63 -16.83 -5.13
C ASP A 81 17.41 -17.48 -4.48
N ALA A 82 16.43 -17.88 -5.30
CA ALA A 82 15.20 -18.50 -4.85
C ALA A 82 15.41 -19.96 -4.39
N THR A 83 16.53 -20.58 -4.76
CA THR A 83 16.87 -21.96 -4.38
C THR A 83 17.65 -21.98 -3.06
N GLY A 84 18.65 -21.12 -2.92
CA GLY A 84 19.46 -20.98 -1.71
C GLY A 84 18.83 -20.11 -0.63
N GLY A 85 17.82 -19.31 -0.97
CA GLY A 85 17.18 -18.36 -0.04
C GLY A 85 18.05 -17.15 0.30
N GLU A 86 19.09 -16.88 -0.49
CA GLU A 86 20.00 -15.77 -0.27
C GLU A 86 19.58 -14.53 -1.04
N ARG A 87 19.86 -13.36 -0.46
CA ARG A 87 19.62 -12.07 -1.10
C ARG A 87 20.87 -11.21 -1.01
N ARG A 88 21.17 -10.48 -2.08
CA ARG A 88 22.30 -9.56 -2.15
C ARG A 88 22.00 -8.36 -3.03
N GLU A 89 22.84 -7.33 -2.93
CA GLU A 89 22.79 -6.23 -3.88
C GLU A 89 23.03 -6.76 -5.30
N ALA A 90 22.27 -6.22 -6.26
CA ALA A 90 22.38 -6.62 -7.65
C ALA A 90 23.75 -6.26 -8.26
N PHE A 91 24.32 -5.13 -7.83
CA PHE A 91 25.59 -4.58 -8.26
C PHE A 91 26.06 -3.50 -7.26
N ASP A 92 27.31 -3.07 -7.39
CA ASP A 92 27.85 -1.92 -6.65
C ASP A 92 27.30 -0.60 -7.24
N HIS A 93 26.41 0.05 -6.48
CA HIS A 93 25.74 1.28 -6.88
C HIS A 93 26.71 2.46 -7.04
N SER A 94 27.75 2.52 -6.21
CA SER A 94 28.77 3.58 -6.25
C SER A 94 29.60 3.46 -7.51
N ARG A 95 30.08 2.25 -7.80
CA ARG A 95 30.87 1.98 -9.00
C ARG A 95 30.09 2.26 -10.28
N LEU A 96 28.81 1.87 -10.33
CA LEU A 96 27.95 2.16 -11.49
C LEU A 96 27.72 3.66 -11.66
N ALA A 97 27.42 4.38 -10.59
CA ALA A 97 27.21 5.83 -10.63
C ALA A 97 28.46 6.57 -11.12
N GLU A 98 29.65 6.18 -10.64
CA GLU A 98 30.91 6.74 -11.12
C GLU A 98 31.13 6.50 -12.61
N SER A 99 30.88 5.28 -13.09
CA SER A 99 30.98 4.96 -14.52
C SER A 99 29.99 5.76 -15.36
N LEU A 100 28.75 5.93 -14.90
CA LEU A 100 27.74 6.73 -15.57
C LEU A 100 28.10 8.22 -15.57
N ALA A 101 28.60 8.75 -14.45
CA ALA A 101 29.04 10.14 -14.34
C ALA A 101 30.20 10.43 -15.30
N LYS A 102 31.18 9.52 -15.39
CA LYS A 102 32.29 9.63 -16.35
C LYS A 102 31.83 9.57 -17.81
N ALA A 103 30.84 8.73 -18.12
CA ALA A 103 30.34 8.57 -19.48
C ALA A 103 29.42 9.71 -19.93
N SER A 104 28.60 10.25 -19.02
CA SER A 104 27.63 11.32 -19.31
C SER A 104 28.20 12.72 -19.12
N GLY A 105 29.22 12.88 -18.28
CA GLY A 105 29.72 14.19 -17.83
C GLY A 105 28.84 14.85 -16.76
N GLU A 106 27.79 14.18 -16.29
CA GLU A 106 26.87 14.69 -15.28
C GLU A 106 27.14 14.08 -13.90
N THR A 107 26.68 14.76 -12.84
CA THR A 107 26.73 14.18 -11.50
C THR A 107 25.63 13.13 -11.35
N VAL A 108 26.01 11.91 -10.97
CA VAL A 108 25.08 10.80 -10.74
C VAL A 108 25.11 10.42 -9.27
N ASP A 109 23.96 10.47 -8.61
CA ASP A 109 23.82 10.02 -7.21
C ASP A 109 23.64 8.48 -7.18
N PRO A 110 24.57 7.74 -6.55
CA PRO A 110 24.49 6.28 -6.47
C PRO A 110 23.25 5.75 -5.75
N GLN A 111 22.65 6.53 -4.86
CA GLN A 111 21.45 6.10 -4.12
C GLN A 111 20.16 6.35 -4.89
N ARG A 112 20.21 7.07 -6.01
CA ARG A 112 19.02 7.52 -6.76
C ARG A 112 19.04 7.06 -8.22
N LEU A 113 19.79 6.02 -8.55
CA LEU A 113 19.88 5.46 -9.89
C LEU A 113 18.47 5.14 -10.45
N SER A 114 18.13 5.71 -11.61
CA SER A 114 16.84 5.54 -12.30
C SER A 114 16.91 4.38 -13.31
N LEU A 115 17.18 3.16 -12.85
CA LEU A 115 17.24 1.99 -13.75
C LEU A 115 15.87 1.31 -13.80
N GLU A 116 15.35 1.13 -15.01
CA GLU A 116 14.06 0.47 -15.27
C GLU A 116 14.22 -0.99 -15.69
N ARG A 117 15.27 -1.30 -16.46
CA ARG A 117 15.57 -2.66 -16.92
C ARG A 117 17.00 -3.01 -16.60
N LEU A 118 17.18 -4.16 -15.95
CA LEU A 118 18.47 -4.78 -15.71
C LEU A 118 18.52 -6.10 -16.48
N ASN A 119 19.60 -6.28 -17.23
CA ASN A 119 19.91 -7.55 -17.89
C ASN A 119 21.29 -8.01 -17.41
N PHE A 120 21.37 -9.22 -16.89
CA PHE A 120 22.60 -9.81 -16.35
C PHE A 120 23.14 -10.79 -17.38
N VAL A 121 24.27 -10.45 -18.00
CA VAL A 121 24.81 -11.20 -19.14
C VAL A 121 25.64 -12.40 -18.68
N ASP A 122 26.39 -12.27 -17.57
CA ASP A 122 27.32 -13.29 -17.07
C ASP A 122 27.37 -13.27 -15.52
N MET A 123 26.30 -13.67 -14.84
CA MET A 123 26.37 -13.82 -13.38
C MET A 123 26.61 -15.29 -13.03
N PRO A 124 27.85 -15.71 -12.70
CA PRO A 124 28.10 -17.07 -12.23
C PRO A 124 27.22 -17.39 -11.03
N ASP A 125 26.71 -18.62 -11.00
CA ASP A 125 25.83 -19.12 -9.95
C ASP A 125 26.60 -19.15 -8.62
N GLY A 126 26.17 -18.33 -7.65
CA GLY A 126 26.69 -18.36 -6.28
C GLY A 126 28.02 -17.65 -6.05
N VAL A 127 27.95 -16.36 -5.72
CA VAL A 127 28.89 -15.67 -4.82
C VAL A 127 28.09 -14.74 -3.90
#